data_AF-A0A1S3N8P0-F1
#
_entry.id   AF-A0A1S3N8P0-F1
#
_cell.length_a   1.000
_cell.length_b   1.000
_cell.length_c   1.000
_cell.angle_alpha   90.00
_cell.angle_beta   90.00
_cell.angle_gamma   90.00
#
_symmetry.space_group_name_H-M   'P 1'
#
loop_
_entity.id
_entity.type
_entity.pdbx_description
1 polymer ?
#
loop_
_entity_poly.entity_id
_entity_poly.type
_entity_poly.pdbx_seq_one_letter_code
_entity_poly.pdbx_strand_id
1 'polypeptide(L)'
;MLGSLHQLAQDNLLGSLLYMCGVSGTTWCMSSLYSNPALSLSERCDEVIKKLKDSTVDWSKAVEWLKLRKEQNQDFNLTDFWGAFIASYFMKEMHTRCLSEDANTKPYPIYSAIELDCHRQDDTKGVWFEMTPYESGFSGLGAFVPTSCLGSQFEGGTLREKRKEMDMVLLQGICGSSFADRQVNNAYVVKKIWSLFGDPPVLSSAGSDPGHESMRLEFESTGKVEVRECVPSQVVRCVSVLIKYAEDPDPLKTREVITTLGQLLNGLVSSKGEMLWNMDSERWKRTSLEERKKFIETVSLELILTSDSWAKDWKDKRYDHANEGMSAELRNTTDKMSFTISQFPDGLWIVKNIFPLVQTWEWGTTSNFLFKLQDTNVPSSMASKEKIHLVDAGLKMNSPYPPVLRPSREVDLIISLDFSEGDPFEANTHTHTYSYSSLSEEHEVPR
;
A
#
# COMPACT_ATOMS: atom_id res chain seq x y z
N MET A 1 -1.51 -18.82 6.63
CA MET A 1 -2.71 -19.19 5.82
C MET A 1 -2.55 -20.52 5.07
N LEU A 2 -1.70 -20.63 4.04
CA LEU A 2 -1.69 -21.80 3.14
C LEU A 2 -1.46 -23.15 3.87
N GLY A 3 -0.54 -23.20 4.84
CA GLY A 3 -0.35 -24.38 5.68
C GLY A 3 -1.58 -24.76 6.51
N SER A 4 -2.32 -23.77 7.02
CA SER A 4 -3.57 -24.00 7.75
C SER A 4 -4.66 -24.56 6.84
N LEU A 5 -4.79 -24.04 5.63
CA LEU A 5 -5.71 -24.60 4.63
C LEU A 5 -5.32 -26.04 4.28
N HIS A 6 -4.02 -26.31 4.14
CA HIS A 6 -3.51 -27.65 3.87
C HIS A 6 -3.93 -28.62 4.98
N GLN A 7 -3.77 -28.23 6.24
CA GLN A 7 -4.20 -29.03 7.38
C GLN A 7 -5.73 -29.23 7.40
N LEU A 8 -6.52 -28.18 7.18
CA LEU A 8 -7.98 -28.30 7.08
C LEU A 8 -8.42 -29.24 5.96
N ALA A 9 -7.67 -29.33 4.87
CA ALA A 9 -7.94 -30.30 3.80
C ALA A 9 -7.63 -31.74 4.25
N GLN A 10 -6.50 -31.97 4.93
CA GLN A 10 -6.14 -33.30 5.48
C GLN A 10 -7.16 -33.79 6.50
N ASP A 11 -7.71 -32.87 7.29
CA ASP A 11 -8.71 -33.17 8.32
C ASP A 11 -10.14 -33.23 7.77
N ASN A 12 -10.33 -33.12 6.45
CA ASN A 12 -11.63 -33.11 5.76
C ASN A 12 -12.58 -31.98 6.20
N LEU A 13 -12.04 -30.86 6.67
CA LEU A 13 -12.81 -29.69 7.10
C LEU A 13 -12.97 -28.64 6.00
N LEU A 14 -12.05 -28.62 5.01
CA LEU A 14 -12.06 -27.60 3.95
C LEU A 14 -13.36 -27.61 3.12
N GLY A 15 -13.93 -28.79 2.87
CA GLY A 15 -15.18 -28.93 2.11
C GLY A 15 -16.42 -28.36 2.82
N SER A 16 -16.32 -28.08 4.11
CA SER A 16 -17.39 -27.51 4.93
C SER A 16 -17.34 -25.97 4.97
N LEU A 17 -16.29 -25.34 4.44
CA LEU A 17 -16.15 -23.89 4.45
C LEU A 17 -17.01 -23.24 3.34
N LEU A 18 -17.95 -22.39 3.74
CA LEU A 18 -18.77 -21.62 2.81
C LEU A 18 -18.07 -20.34 2.33
N TYR A 19 -17.35 -19.69 3.25
CA TYR A 19 -16.72 -18.39 3.04
C TYR A 19 -15.24 -18.42 3.41
N MET A 20 -14.43 -17.67 2.68
CA MET A 20 -13.04 -17.39 3.03
C MET A 20 -12.83 -15.89 3.01
N CYS A 21 -12.54 -15.31 4.16
CA CYS A 21 -12.37 -13.88 4.31
C CYS A 21 -10.92 -13.53 4.67
N GLY A 22 -10.36 -12.51 4.02
CA GLY A 22 -8.97 -12.11 4.22
C GLY A 22 -8.77 -10.62 4.37
N VAL A 23 -7.76 -10.26 5.17
CA VAL A 23 -7.16 -8.93 5.29
C VAL A 23 -5.68 -9.00 4.94
N SER A 24 -5.09 -7.91 4.47
CA SER A 24 -3.64 -7.79 4.25
C SER A 24 -3.02 -8.99 3.51
N GLY A 25 -1.89 -9.52 3.98
CA GLY A 25 -1.17 -10.63 3.33
C GLY A 25 -2.00 -11.89 3.05
N THR A 26 -3.08 -12.14 3.81
CA THR A 26 -4.02 -13.25 3.57
C THR A 26 -4.67 -13.11 2.18
N THR A 27 -4.96 -11.88 1.76
CA THR A 27 -5.57 -11.61 0.45
C THR A 27 -4.67 -12.01 -0.72
N TRP A 28 -3.35 -11.92 -0.56
CA TRP A 28 -2.40 -12.33 -1.60
C TRP A 28 -2.40 -13.85 -1.77
N CYS A 29 -2.42 -14.58 -0.64
CA CYS A 29 -2.55 -16.03 -0.63
C CYS A 29 -3.88 -16.49 -1.24
N MET A 30 -5.00 -15.81 -0.90
CA MET A 30 -6.30 -16.06 -1.52
C MET A 30 -6.24 -15.82 -3.04
N SER A 31 -5.70 -14.69 -3.50
CA SER A 31 -5.60 -14.38 -4.93
C SER A 31 -4.89 -15.50 -5.71
N SER A 32 -3.79 -16.03 -5.17
CA SER A 32 -3.07 -17.16 -5.76
C SER A 32 -3.86 -18.46 -5.71
N LEU A 33 -4.54 -18.75 -4.59
CA LEU A 33 -5.38 -19.95 -4.44
C LEU A 33 -6.48 -20.00 -5.51
N TYR A 34 -7.21 -18.90 -5.68
CA TYR A 34 -8.34 -18.80 -6.62
C TYR A 34 -7.91 -18.66 -8.08
N SER A 35 -6.65 -18.34 -8.36
CA SER A 35 -6.16 -18.16 -9.74
C SER A 35 -6.22 -19.41 -10.61
N ASN A 36 -6.19 -20.59 -10.01
CA ASN A 36 -6.32 -21.86 -10.73
C ASN A 36 -7.04 -22.91 -9.86
N PRO A 37 -8.38 -22.96 -9.92
CA PRO A 37 -9.18 -23.86 -9.09
C PRO A 37 -8.94 -25.37 -9.35
N ALA A 38 -8.28 -25.72 -10.46
CA ALA A 38 -8.05 -27.12 -10.83
C ALA A 38 -6.86 -27.76 -10.08
N LEU A 39 -5.95 -26.95 -9.54
CA LEU A 39 -4.80 -27.45 -8.80
C LEU A 39 -5.18 -27.83 -7.38
N SER A 40 -4.66 -28.98 -6.93
CA SER A 40 -4.79 -29.38 -5.54
C SER A 40 -4.04 -28.41 -4.63
N LEU A 41 -4.46 -28.38 -3.36
CA LEU A 41 -3.83 -27.53 -2.38
C LEU A 41 -2.36 -27.92 -2.10
N SER A 42 -2.01 -29.19 -2.27
CA SER A 42 -0.62 -29.66 -2.18
C SER A 42 0.23 -29.10 -3.32
N GLU A 43 -0.26 -29.19 -4.56
CA GLU A 43 0.44 -28.62 -5.72
C GLU A 43 0.59 -27.10 -5.58
N ARG A 44 -0.43 -26.41 -5.06
CA ARG A 44 -0.36 -24.98 -4.74
C ARG A 44 0.73 -24.68 -3.71
N CYS A 45 0.83 -25.46 -2.64
CA CYS A 45 1.91 -25.33 -1.65
C CYS A 45 3.28 -25.46 -2.30
N ASP A 46 3.48 -26.48 -3.13
CA ASP A 46 4.76 -26.73 -3.78
C ASP A 46 5.13 -25.60 -4.76
N GLU A 47 4.17 -25.10 -5.52
CA GLU A 47 4.36 -23.94 -6.40
C GLU A 47 4.76 -22.68 -5.63
N VAL A 48 4.04 -22.36 -4.55
CA VAL A 48 4.34 -21.18 -3.72
C VAL A 48 5.70 -21.33 -3.05
N ILE A 49 6.03 -22.50 -2.50
CA ILE A 49 7.34 -22.75 -1.89
C ILE A 49 8.46 -22.59 -2.93
N LYS A 50 8.26 -23.11 -4.15
CA LYS A 50 9.23 -22.97 -5.24
C LYS A 50 9.41 -21.51 -5.63
N LYS A 51 8.31 -20.75 -5.79
CA LYS A 51 8.33 -19.31 -6.08
C LYS A 51 9.06 -18.55 -4.98
N LEU A 52 8.75 -18.80 -3.71
CA LEU A 52 9.39 -18.11 -2.59
C LEU A 52 10.90 -18.40 -2.49
N LYS A 53 11.35 -19.60 -2.88
CA LYS A 53 12.77 -19.99 -2.94
C LYS A 53 13.54 -19.38 -4.10
N ASP A 54 12.91 -19.14 -5.24
CA ASP A 54 13.55 -18.50 -6.40
C ASP A 54 13.89 -17.04 -6.05
N SER A 55 15.10 -16.55 -6.29
CA SER A 55 15.43 -15.13 -6.02
C SER A 55 15.09 -14.19 -7.17
N THR A 56 14.66 -14.72 -8.32
CA THR A 56 14.47 -13.95 -9.54
C THR A 56 13.08 -13.32 -9.59
N VAL A 57 13.02 -12.01 -9.84
CA VAL A 57 11.77 -11.27 -10.09
C VAL A 57 11.82 -10.69 -11.49
N ASP A 58 10.82 -11.01 -12.31
CA ASP A 58 10.65 -10.41 -13.64
C ASP A 58 9.86 -9.10 -13.53
N TRP A 59 10.59 -7.99 -13.45
CA TRP A 59 10.01 -6.65 -13.37
C TRP A 59 9.41 -6.15 -14.69
N SER A 60 9.69 -6.81 -15.81
CA SER A 60 9.21 -6.38 -17.13
C SER A 60 7.68 -6.36 -17.16
N LYS A 61 7.05 -7.41 -16.64
CA LYS A 61 5.58 -7.50 -16.53
C LYS A 61 5.00 -6.42 -15.63
N ALA A 62 5.68 -6.10 -14.52
CA ALA A 62 5.25 -5.06 -13.59
C ALA A 62 5.24 -3.69 -14.27
N VAL A 63 6.32 -3.36 -14.98
CA VAL A 63 6.48 -2.09 -15.68
C VAL A 63 5.50 -1.98 -16.85
N GLU A 64 5.33 -3.04 -17.64
CA GLU A 64 4.34 -3.10 -18.71
C GLU A 64 2.91 -2.89 -18.17
N TRP A 65 2.58 -3.56 -17.06
CA TRP A 65 1.28 -3.40 -16.41
C TRP A 65 1.08 -1.96 -15.92
N LEU A 66 2.08 -1.36 -15.26
CA LEU A 66 2.01 0.02 -14.77
C LEU A 66 1.83 1.03 -15.91
N LYS A 67 2.53 0.83 -17.04
CA LYS A 67 2.37 1.65 -18.25
C LYS A 67 0.95 1.58 -18.79
N LEU A 68 0.45 0.36 -19.00
CA LEU A 68 -0.91 0.13 -19.49
C LEU A 68 -1.95 0.73 -18.54
N ARG A 69 -1.75 0.56 -17.22
CA ARG A 69 -2.65 1.09 -16.20
C ARG A 69 -2.69 2.61 -16.22
N LYS A 70 -1.54 3.27 -16.32
CA LYS A 70 -1.44 4.72 -16.42
C LYS A 70 -2.16 5.27 -17.66
N GLU A 71 -2.08 4.57 -18.79
CA GLU A 71 -2.78 4.95 -20.02
C GLU A 71 -4.31 4.81 -19.89
N GLN A 72 -4.77 3.80 -19.14
CA GLN A 72 -6.20 3.46 -19.02
C GLN A 72 -6.92 4.17 -17.87
N ASN A 73 -6.22 4.56 -16.80
CA ASN A 73 -6.82 5.05 -15.58
C ASN A 73 -6.40 6.49 -15.29
N GLN A 74 -7.38 7.39 -15.23
CA GLN A 74 -7.15 8.79 -14.84
C GLN A 74 -6.76 8.94 -13.37
N ASP A 75 -7.03 7.94 -12.54
CA ASP A 75 -6.78 7.94 -11.10
C ASP A 75 -5.52 7.14 -10.68
N PHE A 76 -4.50 7.08 -11.54
CA PHE A 76 -3.23 6.40 -11.27
C PHE A 76 -2.53 6.99 -10.03
N ASN A 77 -2.28 6.16 -9.02
CA ASN A 77 -1.78 6.58 -7.70
C ASN A 77 -0.79 5.56 -7.08
N LEU A 78 -0.34 5.79 -5.84
CA LEU A 78 0.67 4.94 -5.19
C LEU A 78 0.22 3.49 -5.02
N THR A 79 -1.09 3.24 -4.92
CA THR A 79 -1.63 1.88 -4.81
C THR A 79 -1.43 1.07 -6.08
N ASP A 80 -1.42 1.69 -7.27
CA ASP A 80 -1.12 0.97 -8.52
C ASP A 80 0.33 0.47 -8.51
N PHE A 81 1.29 1.34 -8.15
CA PHE A 81 2.70 0.95 -7.98
C PHE A 81 2.86 -0.14 -6.93
N TRP A 82 2.22 0.03 -5.77
CA TRP A 82 2.31 -0.93 -4.68
C TRP A 82 1.70 -2.28 -5.03
N GLY A 83 0.55 -2.31 -5.71
CA GLY A 83 -0.06 -3.55 -6.20
C GLY A 83 0.87 -4.30 -7.16
N ALA A 84 1.45 -3.60 -8.14
CA ALA A 84 2.41 -4.20 -9.06
C ALA A 84 3.66 -4.72 -8.32
N PHE A 85 4.13 -3.98 -7.32
CA PHE A 85 5.24 -4.38 -6.48
C PHE A 85 4.92 -5.65 -5.68
N ILE A 86 3.81 -5.69 -4.94
CA ILE A 86 3.38 -6.86 -4.16
C ILE A 86 3.26 -8.10 -5.05
N ALA A 87 2.56 -7.96 -6.18
CA ALA A 87 2.32 -9.05 -7.12
C ALA A 87 3.64 -9.59 -7.70
N SER A 88 4.58 -8.70 -8.04
CA SER A 88 5.84 -9.11 -8.68
C SER A 88 6.87 -9.59 -7.68
N TYR A 89 6.96 -8.98 -6.51
CA TYR A 89 8.01 -9.29 -5.55
C TYR A 89 7.64 -10.42 -4.58
N PHE A 90 6.52 -10.28 -3.88
CA PHE A 90 6.10 -11.26 -2.88
C PHE A 90 5.45 -12.46 -3.54
N MET A 91 4.53 -12.21 -4.47
CA MET A 91 3.78 -13.28 -5.13
C MET A 91 4.53 -13.86 -6.33
N LYS A 92 5.45 -13.09 -6.93
CA LYS A 92 6.20 -13.46 -8.15
C LYS A 92 5.27 -13.86 -9.30
N GLU A 93 4.08 -13.26 -9.28
CA GLU A 93 3.00 -13.57 -10.18
C GLU A 93 2.01 -12.43 -10.22
N MET A 94 1.75 -11.94 -11.43
CA MET A 94 0.80 -10.86 -11.67
C MET A 94 -0.51 -11.43 -12.20
N HIS A 95 -1.47 -11.65 -11.30
CA HIS A 95 -2.82 -12.03 -11.68
C HIS A 95 -3.62 -10.81 -12.13
N THR A 96 -3.74 -10.61 -13.43
CA THR A 96 -4.51 -9.50 -14.03
C THR A 96 -5.98 -9.82 -14.27
N ARG A 97 -6.46 -10.96 -13.77
CA ARG A 97 -7.88 -11.31 -13.75
C ARG A 97 -8.66 -10.38 -12.83
N CYS A 98 -9.96 -10.32 -13.05
CA CYS A 98 -10.93 -9.58 -12.25
C CYS A 98 -11.46 -10.45 -11.10
N LEU A 99 -11.94 -9.81 -10.03
CA LEU A 99 -12.55 -10.54 -8.90
C LEU A 99 -13.89 -11.17 -9.30
N SER A 100 -14.63 -10.53 -10.21
CA SER A 100 -15.89 -11.06 -10.74
C SER A 100 -15.75 -12.44 -11.43
N GLU A 101 -14.54 -12.80 -11.87
CA GLU A 101 -14.24 -14.11 -12.46
C GLU A 101 -14.26 -15.25 -11.42
N ASP A 102 -14.17 -14.94 -10.13
CA ASP A 102 -14.14 -15.92 -9.03
C ASP A 102 -15.54 -16.32 -8.52
N ALA A 103 -16.61 -15.90 -9.20
CA ALA A 103 -18.00 -16.06 -8.74
C ALA A 103 -18.46 -17.50 -8.41
N ASN A 104 -17.83 -18.50 -9.03
CA ASN A 104 -18.15 -19.92 -8.84
C ASN A 104 -17.14 -20.66 -7.95
N THR A 105 -16.19 -19.95 -7.37
CA THR A 105 -15.14 -20.56 -6.55
C THR A 105 -15.66 -20.90 -5.14
N LYS A 106 -15.07 -21.94 -4.55
CA LYS A 106 -15.38 -22.39 -3.19
C LYS A 106 -14.08 -22.57 -2.40
N PRO A 107 -14.02 -22.13 -1.12
CA PRO A 107 -15.03 -21.31 -0.43
C PRO A 107 -15.22 -19.95 -1.10
N TYR A 108 -16.36 -19.28 -0.89
CA TYR A 108 -16.65 -17.99 -1.51
C TYR A 108 -15.69 -16.89 -0.99
N PRO A 109 -14.93 -16.21 -1.87
CA PRO A 109 -13.88 -15.29 -1.44
C PRO A 109 -14.42 -13.91 -1.05
N ILE A 110 -13.86 -13.38 0.04
CA ILE A 110 -14.26 -12.10 0.61
C ILE A 110 -13.01 -11.33 0.98
N TYR A 111 -12.80 -10.22 0.29
CA TYR A 111 -11.67 -9.33 0.47
C TYR A 111 -12.14 -8.11 1.25
N SER A 112 -11.29 -7.63 2.17
CA SER A 112 -11.66 -6.55 3.08
C SER A 112 -10.68 -5.40 2.97
N ALA A 113 -11.24 -4.20 2.91
CA ALA A 113 -10.55 -2.92 2.99
C ALA A 113 -11.30 -2.01 3.97
N ILE A 114 -10.74 -0.84 4.22
CA ILE A 114 -11.42 0.22 4.96
C ILE A 114 -11.38 1.53 4.19
N GLU A 115 -12.33 2.42 4.45
CA GLU A 115 -12.29 3.80 3.97
C GLU A 115 -11.48 4.66 4.95
N LEU A 116 -10.41 5.27 4.44
CA LEU A 116 -9.38 5.91 5.24
C LEU A 116 -9.88 7.14 6.01
N ASP A 117 -10.76 7.95 5.42
CA ASP A 117 -11.29 9.14 6.10
C ASP A 117 -12.30 8.77 7.18
N CYS A 118 -13.13 7.75 6.94
CA CYS A 118 -14.03 7.18 7.94
C CYS A 118 -13.24 6.59 9.10
N HIS A 119 -12.15 5.89 8.82
CA HIS A 119 -11.25 5.37 9.86
C HIS A 119 -10.68 6.48 10.74
N ARG A 120 -10.18 7.58 10.14
CA ARG A 120 -9.62 8.74 10.86
C ARG A 120 -10.64 9.50 11.70
N GLN A 121 -11.93 9.36 11.36
CA GLN A 121 -13.04 9.99 12.08
C GLN A 121 -13.68 9.04 13.11
N ASP A 122 -13.10 7.85 13.30
CA ASP A 122 -13.65 6.78 14.15
C ASP A 122 -15.11 6.40 13.79
N ASP A 123 -15.50 6.57 12.53
CA ASP A 123 -16.79 6.11 12.01
C ASP A 123 -16.84 4.58 12.06
N THR A 124 -17.91 4.02 12.60
CA THR A 124 -18.11 2.57 12.68
C THR A 124 -18.97 2.03 11.54
N LYS A 125 -19.85 2.82 10.91
CA LYS A 125 -20.76 2.34 9.84
C LYS A 125 -20.13 2.45 8.45
N GLY A 126 -19.45 3.57 8.19
CA GLY A 126 -18.84 3.87 6.88
C GLY A 126 -17.45 3.28 6.67
N VAL A 127 -16.83 2.68 7.71
CA VAL A 127 -15.41 2.31 7.65
C VAL A 127 -15.13 1.02 6.90
N TRP A 128 -15.95 -0.03 7.03
CA TRP A 128 -15.66 -1.33 6.42
C TRP A 128 -16.11 -1.40 4.98
N PHE A 129 -15.16 -1.73 4.10
CA PHE A 129 -15.41 -1.96 2.68
C PHE A 129 -15.15 -3.42 2.33
N GLU A 130 -16.18 -4.07 1.82
CA GLU A 130 -16.18 -5.47 1.43
C GLU A 130 -16.10 -5.58 -0.09
N MET A 131 -15.32 -6.54 -0.58
CA MET A 131 -15.19 -6.87 -1.99
C MET A 131 -15.37 -8.37 -2.18
N THR A 132 -16.36 -8.76 -2.97
CA THR A 132 -16.65 -10.15 -3.32
C THR A 132 -16.77 -10.29 -4.83
N PRO A 133 -16.83 -11.51 -5.40
CA PRO A 133 -17.06 -11.67 -6.84
C PRO A 133 -18.34 -11.02 -7.37
N TYR A 134 -19.42 -10.98 -6.58
CA TYR A 134 -20.71 -10.43 -7.03
C TYR A 134 -20.84 -8.93 -6.75
N GLU A 135 -20.52 -8.52 -5.53
CA GLU A 135 -20.75 -7.16 -5.07
C GLU A 135 -19.59 -6.63 -4.22
N SER A 136 -19.43 -5.31 -4.26
CA SER A 136 -18.47 -4.55 -3.46
C SER A 136 -19.15 -3.33 -2.85
N GLY A 137 -18.86 -3.03 -1.59
CA GLY A 137 -19.55 -1.94 -0.91
C GLY A 137 -19.29 -1.84 0.59
N PHE A 138 -20.06 -0.96 1.22
CA PHE A 138 -19.97 -0.64 2.64
C PHE A 138 -20.93 -1.50 3.45
N SER A 139 -20.40 -2.53 4.12
CA SER A 139 -21.24 -3.50 4.84
C SER A 139 -22.05 -2.86 5.96
N GLY A 140 -21.50 -1.86 6.65
CA GLY A 140 -22.22 -1.13 7.71
C GLY A 140 -23.29 -0.15 7.20
N LEU A 141 -23.25 0.23 5.92
CA LEU A 141 -24.27 1.08 5.29
C LEU A 141 -25.30 0.28 4.49
N GLY A 142 -25.07 -1.02 4.27
CA GLY A 142 -25.88 -1.82 3.35
C GLY A 142 -25.81 -1.36 1.90
N ALA A 143 -24.79 -0.58 1.53
CA ALA A 143 -24.68 0.05 0.21
C ALA A 143 -23.65 -0.67 -0.65
N PHE A 144 -24.09 -1.24 -1.77
CA PHE A 144 -23.27 -2.09 -2.64
C PHE A 144 -23.48 -1.79 -4.13
N VAL A 145 -22.45 -2.07 -4.92
CA VAL A 145 -22.50 -2.09 -6.39
C VAL A 145 -22.00 -3.44 -6.90
N PRO A 146 -22.37 -3.87 -8.12
CA PRO A 146 -21.72 -5.02 -8.76
C PRO A 146 -20.21 -4.81 -8.80
N THR A 147 -19.43 -5.85 -8.49
CA THR A 147 -17.96 -5.75 -8.43
C THR A 147 -17.34 -5.27 -9.74
N SER A 148 -17.94 -5.68 -10.87
CA SER A 148 -17.56 -5.19 -12.21
C SER A 148 -17.77 -3.71 -12.46
N CYS A 149 -18.48 -3.01 -11.56
CA CYS A 149 -18.68 -1.56 -11.59
C CYS A 149 -17.84 -0.83 -10.54
N LEU A 150 -17.08 -1.53 -9.69
CA LEU A 150 -16.21 -0.90 -8.71
C LEU A 150 -15.17 -0.01 -9.41
N GLY A 151 -15.07 1.24 -8.99
CA GLY A 151 -14.23 2.28 -9.60
C GLY A 151 -14.88 3.04 -10.76
N SER A 152 -16.05 2.64 -11.23
CA SER A 152 -16.87 3.40 -12.19
C SER A 152 -17.46 4.66 -11.55
N GLN A 153 -17.82 5.67 -12.35
CA GLN A 153 -18.42 6.90 -11.83
C GLN A 153 -19.92 6.75 -11.66
N PHE A 154 -20.44 7.17 -10.51
CA PHE A 154 -21.87 7.22 -10.23
C PHE A 154 -22.26 8.63 -9.79
N GLU A 155 -23.53 8.96 -9.95
CA GLU A 155 -24.12 10.17 -9.40
C GLU A 155 -25.58 9.89 -9.04
N GLY A 156 -25.96 10.17 -7.80
CA GLY A 156 -27.34 9.96 -7.33
C GLY A 156 -27.81 8.51 -7.47
N GLY A 157 -26.91 7.54 -7.28
CA GLY A 157 -27.19 6.11 -7.44
C GLY A 157 -27.26 5.62 -8.90
N THR A 158 -26.99 6.48 -9.88
CA THR A 158 -26.99 6.11 -11.32
C THR A 158 -25.57 6.03 -11.86
N LEU A 159 -25.25 4.93 -12.57
CA LEU A 159 -23.99 4.76 -13.28
C LEU A 159 -23.85 5.82 -14.39
N ARG A 160 -22.82 6.65 -14.31
CA ARG A 160 -22.51 7.71 -15.29
C ARG A 160 -21.49 7.26 -16.31
N GLU A 161 -20.39 6.67 -15.84
CA GLU A 161 -19.30 6.21 -16.68
C GLU A 161 -18.90 4.80 -16.21
N LYS A 162 -19.15 3.79 -17.04
CA LYS A 162 -18.64 2.44 -16.78
C LYS A 162 -17.16 2.40 -17.11
N ARG A 163 -16.33 2.19 -16.08
CA ARG A 163 -14.89 1.97 -16.23
C ARG A 163 -14.59 0.48 -16.25
N LYS A 164 -13.37 0.14 -16.67
CA LYS A 164 -12.87 -1.23 -16.62
C LYS A 164 -12.77 -1.67 -15.15
N GLU A 165 -13.25 -2.88 -14.86
CA GLU A 165 -13.12 -3.49 -13.53
C GLU A 165 -11.65 -3.51 -13.10
N MET A 166 -11.43 -3.29 -11.81
CA MET A 166 -10.09 -3.42 -11.23
C MET A 166 -9.64 -4.89 -11.23
N ASP A 167 -8.38 -5.12 -11.55
CA ASP A 167 -7.83 -6.46 -11.47
C ASP A 167 -7.34 -6.80 -10.05
N MET A 168 -6.99 -8.08 -9.88
CA MET A 168 -6.47 -8.58 -8.61
C MET A 168 -5.12 -7.95 -8.22
N VAL A 169 -4.35 -7.38 -9.16
CA VAL A 169 -3.11 -6.66 -8.83
C VAL A 169 -3.45 -5.42 -8.01
N LEU A 170 -4.40 -4.60 -8.49
CA LEU A 170 -4.81 -3.40 -7.78
C LEU A 170 -5.57 -3.72 -6.49
N LEU A 171 -6.43 -4.75 -6.50
CA LEU A 171 -7.13 -5.18 -5.28
C LEU A 171 -6.15 -5.62 -4.20
N GLN A 172 -5.12 -6.40 -4.53
CA GLN A 172 -4.06 -6.76 -3.58
C GLN A 172 -3.26 -5.54 -3.12
N GLY A 173 -3.08 -4.54 -3.99
CA GLY A 173 -2.49 -3.25 -3.64
C GLY A 173 -3.30 -2.51 -2.57
N ILE A 174 -4.63 -2.45 -2.71
CA ILE A 174 -5.55 -1.87 -1.70
C ILE A 174 -5.47 -2.68 -0.42
N CYS A 175 -5.72 -3.99 -0.51
CA CYS A 175 -5.76 -4.86 0.66
C CYS A 175 -4.41 -4.93 1.39
N GLY A 176 -3.29 -4.69 0.72
CA GLY A 176 -1.94 -4.70 1.31
C GLY A 176 -1.34 -3.32 1.56
N SER A 177 -2.14 -2.25 1.53
CA SER A 177 -1.71 -0.85 1.70
C SER A 177 -1.62 -0.37 3.16
N SER A 178 -1.22 -1.23 4.12
CA SER A 178 -1.07 -0.83 5.54
C SER A 178 -0.05 0.30 5.79
N PHE A 179 0.67 0.73 4.76
CA PHE A 179 1.51 1.93 4.78
C PHE A 179 0.74 3.25 4.56
N ALA A 180 -0.53 3.19 4.13
CA ALA A 180 -1.34 4.35 3.77
C ALA A 180 -1.81 5.20 4.97
N ASP A 181 -2.14 4.56 6.10
CA ASP A 181 -2.59 5.25 7.31
C ASP A 181 -1.46 5.60 8.28
N ARG A 182 -0.33 4.91 8.15
CA ARG A 182 0.80 5.11 9.06
C ARG A 182 1.40 6.50 8.87
N GLN A 183 1.26 7.35 9.90
CA GLN A 183 2.17 8.46 10.23
C GLN A 183 3.60 7.99 10.56
N VAL A 184 3.99 6.79 10.10
CA VAL A 184 5.36 6.33 10.08
C VAL A 184 6.05 7.18 9.03
N ASN A 185 6.78 8.18 9.54
CA ASN A 185 7.77 9.01 8.87
C ASN A 185 7.85 8.71 7.36
N ASN A 186 7.35 9.60 6.49
CA ASN A 186 7.45 9.43 5.04
C ASN A 186 8.83 8.90 4.64
N ALA A 187 9.91 9.27 5.36
CA ALA A 187 11.25 8.70 5.26
C ALA A 187 11.36 7.17 5.32
N TYR A 188 10.64 6.48 6.20
CA TYR A 188 10.68 5.04 6.38
C TYR A 188 9.91 4.29 5.29
N VAL A 189 8.74 4.79 4.89
CA VAL A 189 7.98 4.16 3.79
C VAL A 189 8.63 4.50 2.44
N VAL A 190 9.18 5.70 2.30
CA VAL A 190 10.12 6.04 1.22
C VAL A 190 11.29 5.08 1.27
N LYS A 191 12.04 4.96 2.37
CA LYS A 191 13.10 3.96 2.50
C LYS A 191 12.66 2.54 2.12
N LYS A 192 11.44 2.12 2.47
CA LYS A 192 10.89 0.79 2.14
C LYS A 192 10.51 0.61 0.69
N ILE A 193 9.87 1.60 0.06
CA ILE A 193 9.61 1.58 -1.38
C ILE A 193 10.96 1.68 -2.13
N TRP A 194 11.97 2.33 -1.53
CA TRP A 194 13.26 2.63 -2.13
C TRP A 194 14.24 1.43 -1.98
N SER A 195 14.20 0.69 -0.87
CA SER A 195 14.99 -0.53 -0.65
C SER A 195 14.65 -1.65 -1.63
N LEU A 196 13.50 -1.55 -2.32
CA LEU A 196 13.05 -2.45 -3.40
C LEU A 196 13.90 -2.33 -4.66
N PHE A 197 14.73 -1.28 -4.73
CA PHE A 197 15.58 -0.98 -5.87
C PHE A 197 17.08 -1.12 -5.55
N GLY A 198 17.45 -1.59 -4.34
CA GLY A 198 18.75 -2.17 -3.99
C GLY A 198 19.50 -1.55 -2.79
N ASP A 199 20.48 -2.31 -2.30
CA ASP A 199 21.54 -1.91 -1.36
C ASP A 199 22.92 -2.24 -1.97
N PRO A 200 24.01 -1.52 -1.64
CA PRO A 200 25.36 -1.80 -2.13
C PRO A 200 25.97 -3.06 -1.47
N PRO A 201 27.00 -3.70 -2.07
CA PRO A 201 27.69 -4.84 -1.46
C PRO A 201 28.39 -4.43 -0.15
N VAL A 202 28.15 -5.23 0.89
CA VAL A 202 28.73 -5.11 2.23
C VAL A 202 30.26 -5.07 2.18
N LEU A 203 30.87 -4.00 2.73
CA LEU A 203 32.22 -4.06 3.27
C LEU A 203 32.12 -4.21 4.79
N SER A 204 32.66 -5.31 5.29
CA SER A 204 32.79 -5.63 6.71
C SER A 204 33.70 -4.64 7.45
N SER A 205 33.27 -4.12 8.60
CA SER A 205 34.12 -4.04 9.81
C SER A 205 33.36 -3.56 11.07
N ALA A 206 33.34 -4.48 12.05
CA ALA A 206 33.53 -4.33 13.51
C ALA A 206 33.10 -3.05 14.27
N GLY A 207 32.34 -3.26 15.36
CA GLY A 207 32.68 -2.66 16.66
C GLY A 207 31.56 -2.03 17.48
N SER A 208 31.16 -2.72 18.56
CA SER A 208 30.80 -2.23 19.91
C SER A 208 29.59 -1.29 20.14
N ASP A 209 28.60 -1.84 20.83
CA ASP A 209 27.73 -1.19 21.84
C ASP A 209 28.54 -1.00 23.16
N PRO A 210 28.28 -0.02 24.06
CA PRO A 210 27.13 -0.06 24.99
C PRO A 210 26.55 1.29 25.47
N GLY A 211 25.34 1.27 26.05
CA GLY A 211 25.05 2.08 27.26
C GLY A 211 23.67 2.77 27.36
N HIS A 212 22.83 2.24 28.25
CA HIS A 212 21.63 2.87 28.82
C HIS A 212 21.95 4.15 29.62
N GLU A 213 21.07 5.17 29.55
CA GLU A 213 20.73 6.00 30.72
C GLU A 213 19.37 6.70 30.57
N SER A 214 18.55 6.65 31.62
CA SER A 214 17.23 7.27 31.73
C SER A 214 17.35 8.76 32.09
N MET A 215 16.45 9.61 31.58
CA MET A 215 16.11 10.86 32.29
C MET A 215 14.67 11.31 31.99
N ARG A 216 13.90 11.49 33.07
CA ARG A 216 12.61 12.21 33.13
C ARG A 216 12.83 13.68 32.76
N LEU A 217 11.84 14.33 32.10
CA LEU A 217 11.60 15.77 32.23
C LEU A 217 10.15 16.12 31.84
N GLU A 218 9.59 17.04 32.62
CA GLU A 218 8.21 17.52 32.69
C GLU A 218 7.78 18.31 31.44
N PHE A 219 6.49 18.23 31.09
CA PHE A 219 5.89 19.00 29.99
C PHE A 219 5.10 20.21 30.53
N GLU A 220 5.56 21.41 30.21
CA GLU A 220 4.71 22.57 29.98
C GLU A 220 5.22 23.31 28.73
N SER A 221 4.37 23.43 27.70
CA SER A 221 3.94 24.72 27.13
C SER A 221 3.35 24.57 25.74
N THR A 222 2.26 25.31 25.58
CA THR A 222 1.59 25.76 24.37
C THR A 222 2.55 26.21 23.25
N GLY A 223 2.32 25.76 22.01
CA GLY A 223 2.99 26.32 20.85
C GLY A 223 2.33 25.89 19.53
N LYS A 224 1.99 26.86 18.68
CA LYS A 224 1.51 26.64 17.31
C LYS A 224 2.47 25.72 16.54
N VAL A 225 1.94 24.64 15.98
CA VAL A 225 2.72 23.70 15.16
C VAL A 225 2.95 24.29 13.78
N GLU A 226 4.19 24.70 13.51
CA GLU A 226 4.67 25.04 12.17
C GLU A 226 5.06 23.73 11.47
N VAL A 227 4.31 23.33 10.42
CA VAL A 227 4.58 22.09 9.68
C VAL A 227 5.82 22.30 8.80
N ARG A 228 6.99 21.80 9.25
CA ARG A 228 8.20 21.74 8.44
C ARG A 228 8.22 20.44 7.63
N GLU A 229 8.34 20.56 6.31
CA GLU A 229 8.47 19.43 5.38
C GLU A 229 9.75 18.63 5.68
N CYS A 230 9.65 17.30 5.79
CA CYS A 230 10.80 16.45 6.14
C CYS A 230 11.80 16.33 4.97
N VAL A 231 13.07 16.05 5.29
CA VAL A 231 14.17 15.89 4.31
C VAL A 231 13.80 14.94 3.14
N PRO A 232 13.20 13.75 3.37
CA PRO A 232 12.75 12.89 2.27
C PRO A 232 11.74 13.55 1.32
N SER A 233 10.73 14.24 1.85
CA SER A 233 9.74 14.94 1.02
C SER A 233 10.41 16.02 0.17
N GLN A 234 11.40 16.73 0.72
CA GLN A 234 12.18 17.73 -0.02
C GLN A 234 13.07 17.10 -1.11
N VAL A 235 13.71 15.96 -0.83
CA VAL A 235 14.51 15.21 -1.81
C VAL A 235 13.63 14.74 -2.97
N VAL A 236 12.49 14.10 -2.68
CA VAL A 236 11.52 13.63 -3.69
C VAL A 236 11.01 14.80 -4.53
N ARG A 237 10.74 15.95 -3.90
CA ARG A 237 10.35 17.17 -4.62
C ARG A 237 11.42 17.66 -5.55
N CYS A 238 12.65 17.75 -5.08
CA CYS A 238 13.73 18.23 -5.92
C CYS A 238 13.98 17.30 -7.11
N VAL A 239 13.93 15.98 -6.91
CA VAL A 239 14.01 15.01 -8.03
C VAL A 239 12.85 15.18 -9.00
N SER A 240 11.62 15.34 -8.50
CA SER A 240 10.43 15.57 -9.34
C SER A 240 10.54 16.84 -10.19
N VAL A 241 11.13 17.90 -9.64
CA VAL A 241 11.38 19.15 -10.37
C VAL A 241 12.55 18.98 -11.36
N LEU A 242 13.61 18.28 -10.99
CA LEU A 242 14.76 18.00 -11.87
C LEU A 242 14.34 17.22 -13.12
N ILE A 243 13.41 16.27 -12.97
CA ILE A 243 12.77 15.54 -14.08
C ILE A 243 12.08 16.48 -15.05
N LYS A 244 11.35 17.49 -14.56
CA LYS A 244 10.66 18.49 -15.42
C LYS A 244 11.67 19.32 -16.22
N TYR A 245 12.79 19.69 -15.59
CA TYR A 245 13.86 20.47 -16.24
C TYR A 245 14.75 19.67 -17.19
N ALA A 246 14.54 18.34 -17.30
CA ALA A 246 15.16 17.56 -18.37
C ALA A 246 14.73 18.07 -19.75
N GLU A 247 13.44 18.41 -19.89
CA GLU A 247 12.81 18.80 -21.15
C GLU A 247 12.83 20.32 -21.37
N ASP A 248 12.83 21.11 -20.29
CA ASP A 248 12.99 22.57 -20.30
C ASP A 248 14.18 23.00 -19.43
N PRO A 249 15.40 23.09 -20.00
CA PRO A 249 16.63 23.35 -19.26
C PRO A 249 16.76 24.84 -18.91
N ASP A 250 15.92 25.33 -17.98
CA ASP A 250 16.15 26.60 -17.31
C ASP A 250 17.39 26.46 -16.40
N PRO A 251 18.52 27.11 -16.74
CA PRO A 251 19.78 26.89 -16.02
C PRO A 251 19.72 27.39 -14.58
N LEU A 252 18.94 28.45 -14.31
CA LEU A 252 18.84 29.04 -12.99
C LEU A 252 17.99 28.17 -12.07
N LYS A 253 16.81 27.75 -12.54
CA LYS A 253 15.94 26.87 -11.76
C LYS A 253 16.55 25.49 -11.53
N THR A 254 17.26 24.96 -12.52
CA THR A 254 17.99 23.69 -12.37
C THR A 254 19.09 23.81 -11.32
N ARG A 255 19.84 24.93 -11.33
CA ARG A 255 20.88 25.20 -10.34
C ARG A 255 20.33 25.25 -8.92
N GLU A 256 19.20 25.92 -8.72
CA GLU A 256 18.54 25.97 -7.41
C GLU A 256 18.20 24.57 -6.89
N VAL A 257 17.54 23.76 -7.73
CA VAL A 257 17.16 22.38 -7.38
C VAL A 257 18.37 21.49 -7.07
N ILE A 258 19.42 21.56 -7.89
CA ILE A 258 20.67 20.82 -7.66
C ILE A 258 21.36 21.28 -6.37
N THR A 259 21.36 22.59 -6.10
CA THR A 259 21.96 23.15 -4.87
C THR A 259 21.20 22.67 -3.64
N THR A 260 19.87 22.72 -3.67
CA THR A 260 19.03 22.20 -2.57
C THR A 260 19.24 20.71 -2.36
N LEU A 261 19.28 19.90 -3.42
CA LEU A 261 19.61 18.46 -3.30
C LEU A 261 20.99 18.26 -2.71
N GLY A 262 22.01 18.99 -3.20
CA GLY A 262 23.37 18.92 -2.67
C GLY A 262 23.43 19.24 -1.19
N GLN A 263 22.71 20.26 -0.71
CA GLN A 263 22.63 20.60 0.71
C GLN A 263 21.97 19.51 1.56
N LEU A 264 20.88 18.91 1.05
CA LEU A 264 20.14 17.86 1.76
C LEU A 264 20.93 16.54 1.86
N LEU A 265 21.84 16.29 0.93
CA LEU A 265 22.47 14.98 0.72
C LEU A 265 23.99 14.98 0.92
N ASN A 266 24.57 16.12 1.29
CA ASN A 266 26.02 16.31 1.37
C ASN A 266 26.68 15.30 2.32
N GLY A 267 27.59 14.48 1.80
CA GLY A 267 28.28 13.43 2.56
C GLY A 267 27.42 12.21 2.90
N LEU A 268 26.18 12.13 2.39
CA LEU A 268 25.21 11.07 2.67
C LEU A 268 24.94 10.15 1.47
N VAL A 269 25.46 10.46 0.28
CA VAL A 269 25.30 9.66 -0.95
C VAL A 269 26.68 9.32 -1.55
N SER A 270 26.79 8.27 -2.37
CA SER A 270 28.09 7.83 -2.88
C SER A 270 28.71 8.80 -3.90
N SER A 271 29.95 8.50 -4.34
CA SER A 271 30.68 9.24 -5.38
C SER A 271 29.88 9.46 -6.68
N LYS A 272 28.94 8.55 -7.01
CA LYS A 272 28.03 8.72 -8.16
C LYS A 272 26.95 9.78 -7.91
N GLY A 273 26.50 9.92 -6.67
CA GLY A 273 25.59 10.97 -6.23
C GLY A 273 26.27 12.33 -6.28
N GLU A 274 27.59 12.37 -6.04
CA GLU A 274 28.36 13.62 -6.12
C GLU A 274 28.43 14.23 -7.52
N MET A 275 28.19 13.43 -8.56
CA MET A 275 28.02 13.94 -9.92
C MET A 275 26.85 14.93 -10.02
N LEU A 276 25.86 14.82 -9.12
CA LEU A 276 24.70 15.70 -9.08
C LEU A 276 25.08 17.16 -8.85
N TRP A 277 25.84 17.45 -7.79
CA TRP A 277 26.22 18.83 -7.43
C TRP A 277 27.46 19.34 -8.16
N ASN A 278 28.22 18.44 -8.80
CA ASN A 278 29.28 18.83 -9.73
C ASN A 278 28.76 19.14 -11.15
N MET A 279 27.45 18.97 -11.40
CA MET A 279 26.80 19.38 -12.64
C MET A 279 26.47 20.87 -12.60
N ASP A 280 27.23 21.68 -13.35
CA ASP A 280 26.97 23.11 -13.45
C ASP A 280 25.83 23.44 -14.44
N SER A 281 25.20 24.60 -14.25
CA SER A 281 24.03 25.04 -15.03
C SER A 281 24.32 25.27 -16.52
N GLU A 282 25.55 25.65 -16.86
CA GLU A 282 25.98 25.88 -18.25
C GLU A 282 26.24 24.56 -18.97
N ARG A 283 26.79 23.57 -18.27
CA ARG A 283 26.98 22.21 -18.73
C ARG A 283 25.64 21.53 -18.92
N TRP A 284 24.72 21.65 -17.98
CA TRP A 284 23.35 21.12 -18.09
C TRP A 284 22.63 21.59 -19.35
N LYS A 285 22.71 22.89 -19.64
CA LYS A 285 22.09 23.49 -20.83
C LYS A 285 22.67 22.94 -22.13
N ARG A 286 23.96 22.61 -22.16
CA ARG A 286 24.69 22.10 -23.34
C ARG A 286 24.58 20.58 -23.50
N THR A 287 24.18 19.86 -22.47
CA THR A 287 23.97 18.41 -22.49
C THR A 287 22.73 18.05 -23.32
N SER A 288 22.80 16.97 -24.09
CA SER A 288 21.65 16.47 -24.86
C SER A 288 20.49 16.03 -23.94
N LEU A 289 19.28 15.93 -24.49
CA LEU A 289 18.12 15.45 -23.73
C LEU A 289 18.33 14.01 -23.24
N GLU A 290 18.92 13.16 -24.08
CA GLU A 290 19.24 11.76 -23.79
C GLU A 290 20.23 11.65 -22.63
N GLU A 291 21.30 12.45 -22.64
CA GLU A 291 22.29 12.47 -21.56
C GLU A 291 21.71 13.04 -20.26
N ARG A 292 20.89 14.10 -20.33
CA ARG A 292 20.17 14.64 -19.16
C ARG A 292 19.24 13.60 -18.54
N LYS A 293 18.47 12.88 -19.36
CA LYS A 293 17.60 11.79 -18.92
C LYS A 293 18.39 10.67 -18.24
N LYS A 294 19.49 10.23 -18.87
CA LYS A 294 20.38 9.19 -18.31
C LYS A 294 21.03 9.63 -16.99
N PHE A 295 21.41 10.90 -16.89
CA PHE A 295 21.93 11.47 -15.64
C PHE A 295 20.88 11.48 -14.53
N ILE A 296 19.65 11.94 -14.82
CA ILE A 296 18.55 11.96 -13.84
C ILE A 296 18.21 10.54 -13.39
N GLU A 297 18.18 9.58 -14.31
CA GLU A 297 18.00 8.16 -13.98
C GLU A 297 19.11 7.67 -13.05
N THR A 298 20.37 7.91 -13.40
CA THR A 298 21.53 7.50 -12.59
C THR A 298 21.47 8.10 -11.18
N VAL A 299 21.18 9.40 -11.07
CA VAL A 299 21.09 10.11 -9.79
C VAL A 299 19.88 9.62 -9.00
N SER A 300 18.70 9.52 -9.61
CA SER A 300 17.49 9.08 -8.92
C SER A 300 17.69 7.67 -8.35
N LEU A 301 18.32 6.78 -9.12
CA LEU A 301 18.72 5.44 -8.66
C LEU A 301 19.73 5.50 -7.51
N GLU A 302 20.73 6.37 -7.58
CA GLU A 302 21.70 6.52 -6.49
C GLU A 302 21.05 7.04 -5.20
N LEU A 303 20.14 8.01 -5.30
CA LEU A 303 19.36 8.52 -4.17
C LEU A 303 18.48 7.43 -3.57
N ILE A 304 18.00 6.51 -4.41
CA ILE A 304 17.25 5.34 -4.00
C ILE A 304 18.12 4.37 -3.18
N LEU A 305 19.27 3.98 -3.72
CA LEU A 305 20.24 3.05 -3.12
C LEU A 305 20.89 3.58 -1.82
N THR A 306 20.86 4.89 -1.60
CA THR A 306 21.49 5.54 -0.44
C THR A 306 20.48 6.14 0.54
N SER A 307 19.18 5.85 0.36
CA SER A 307 18.10 6.37 1.22
C SER A 307 18.32 6.09 2.70
N ASP A 308 18.86 4.93 3.01
CA ASP A 308 19.31 4.54 4.35
C ASP A 308 20.28 5.51 5.00
N SER A 309 21.10 6.23 4.24
CA SER A 309 22.09 7.14 4.78
C SER A 309 21.51 8.52 5.10
N TRP A 310 20.56 9.00 4.29
CA TRP A 310 19.99 10.35 4.43
C TRP A 310 18.59 10.41 5.07
N ALA A 311 17.92 9.27 5.26
CA ALA A 311 16.60 9.19 5.90
C ALA A 311 16.64 8.93 7.42
N LYS A 312 17.82 8.62 8.00
CA LYS A 312 17.99 8.14 9.40
C LYS A 312 17.77 9.19 10.49
N ASP A 313 18.05 10.46 10.22
CA ASP A 313 18.14 11.49 11.28
C ASP A 313 16.80 12.14 11.65
N TRP A 314 15.70 11.76 11.01
CA TRP A 314 14.38 12.26 11.37
C TRP A 314 13.67 11.33 12.36
N LYS A 315 13.91 11.51 13.66
CA LYS A 315 13.03 10.99 14.72
C LYS A 315 11.89 12.00 14.94
N ASP A 316 10.68 11.68 14.48
CA ASP A 316 9.48 12.45 14.84
C ASP A 316 9.22 12.27 16.35
N LYS A 317 9.20 13.37 17.10
CA LYS A 317 9.02 13.38 18.57
C LYS A 317 7.56 13.11 19.01
N ARG A 318 6.71 12.61 18.11
CA ARG A 318 5.28 12.33 18.34
C ARG A 318 4.94 10.84 18.42
N TYR A 319 5.94 9.97 18.49
CA TYR A 319 5.76 8.52 18.53
C TYR A 319 5.58 8.04 19.97
N ASP A 320 4.34 7.72 20.36
CA ASP A 320 4.05 6.97 21.58
C ASP A 320 4.00 5.46 21.29
N HIS A 321 4.46 4.68 22.27
CA HIS A 321 4.98 3.30 22.21
C HIS A 321 3.99 2.16 21.87
N ALA A 322 2.91 2.38 21.11
CA ALA A 322 1.88 1.35 20.95
C ALA A 322 2.02 0.40 19.74
N ASN A 323 3.05 0.54 18.88
CA ASN A 323 3.06 -0.16 17.57
C ASN A 323 4.42 -0.76 17.17
N GLU A 324 5.16 -1.31 18.14
CA GLU A 324 6.51 -1.85 17.93
C GLU A 324 6.55 -3.21 17.20
N GLY A 325 5.51 -4.07 17.33
CA GLY A 325 5.51 -5.42 16.77
C GLY A 325 5.72 -5.44 15.25
N MET A 326 4.83 -4.78 14.50
CA MET A 326 4.76 -4.95 13.04
C MET A 326 5.94 -4.27 12.34
N SER A 327 6.74 -3.51 13.09
CA SER A 327 8.00 -2.93 12.66
C SER A 327 9.19 -3.88 12.81
N ALA A 328 9.13 -4.90 13.68
CA ALA A 328 10.20 -5.84 13.98
C ALA A 328 10.25 -7.01 12.98
N GLU A 329 9.10 -7.61 12.66
CA GLU A 329 9.00 -8.69 11.67
C GLU A 329 9.35 -8.20 10.25
N LEU A 330 8.93 -6.98 9.94
CA LEU A 330 9.22 -6.30 8.68
C LEU A 330 10.65 -5.74 8.59
N ARG A 331 11.34 -5.56 9.73
CA ARG A 331 12.78 -5.20 9.78
C ARG A 331 13.63 -6.39 9.33
N ASN A 332 13.34 -7.59 9.84
CA ASN A 332 14.05 -8.83 9.49
C ASN A 332 13.96 -9.23 8.00
N THR A 333 12.88 -8.84 7.30
CA THR A 333 12.74 -9.14 5.85
C THR A 333 13.61 -8.24 4.98
N THR A 334 13.95 -7.03 5.46
CA THR A 334 14.62 -5.98 4.67
C THR A 334 16.14 -6.15 4.68
N ASP A 335 16.72 -6.67 5.77
CA ASP A 335 18.17 -6.95 5.90
C ASP A 335 18.69 -8.04 4.92
N LYS A 336 17.82 -8.69 4.14
CA LYS A 336 18.16 -9.71 3.12
C LYS A 336 18.05 -9.21 1.67
N MET A 337 17.79 -7.92 1.45
CA MET A 337 17.22 -7.42 0.21
C MET A 337 18.25 -6.64 -0.63
N SER A 338 18.97 -7.31 -1.54
CA SER A 338 19.88 -6.66 -2.50
C SER A 338 19.39 -6.86 -3.94
N PHE A 339 19.09 -5.77 -4.65
CA PHE A 339 18.76 -5.78 -6.08
C PHE A 339 19.82 -5.04 -6.90
N THR A 340 20.00 -5.48 -8.15
CA THR A 340 20.92 -4.83 -9.09
C THR A 340 20.12 -4.04 -10.12
N ILE A 341 20.55 -2.79 -10.38
CA ILE A 341 19.97 -1.81 -11.33
C ILE A 341 19.59 -2.41 -12.70
N SER A 342 20.27 -3.46 -13.15
CA SER A 342 20.02 -4.15 -14.42
C SER A 342 18.71 -4.93 -14.49
N GLN A 343 17.99 -5.09 -13.38
CA GLN A 343 16.76 -5.90 -13.31
C GLN A 343 15.48 -5.13 -13.63
N PHE A 344 15.51 -3.79 -13.65
CA PHE A 344 14.34 -2.96 -13.93
C PHE A 344 14.40 -2.38 -15.35
N PRO A 345 13.58 -2.86 -16.30
CA PRO A 345 13.42 -2.18 -17.57
C PRO A 345 12.73 -0.82 -17.36
N ASP A 346 13.13 0.18 -18.14
CA ASP A 346 12.55 1.53 -18.16
C ASP A 346 12.57 2.29 -16.82
N GLY A 347 13.70 2.26 -16.09
CA GLY A 347 13.89 2.97 -14.82
C GLY A 347 13.51 4.46 -14.89
N LEU A 348 13.86 5.15 -15.98
CA LEU A 348 13.44 6.54 -16.21
C LEU A 348 11.90 6.72 -16.24
N TRP A 349 11.14 5.76 -16.78
CA TRP A 349 9.68 5.82 -16.79
C TRP A 349 9.13 5.71 -15.37
N ILE A 350 9.66 4.78 -14.57
CA ILE A 350 9.28 4.62 -13.15
C ILE A 350 9.54 5.92 -12.40
N VAL A 351 10.75 6.47 -12.54
CA VAL A 351 11.15 7.72 -11.91
C VAL A 351 10.19 8.86 -12.30
N LYS A 352 9.92 9.04 -13.59
CA LYS A 352 9.00 10.08 -14.08
C LYS A 352 7.57 9.97 -13.54
N ASN A 353 7.08 8.75 -13.33
CA ASN A 353 5.66 8.51 -13.07
C ASN A 353 5.33 8.18 -11.61
N ILE A 354 6.30 7.67 -10.83
CA ILE A 354 6.09 7.27 -9.44
C ILE A 354 6.57 8.36 -8.47
N PHE A 355 7.68 9.06 -8.75
CA PHE A 355 8.16 10.12 -7.84
C PHE A 355 7.12 11.20 -7.51
N PRO A 356 6.35 11.73 -8.49
CA PRO A 356 5.32 12.72 -8.17
C PRO A 356 4.22 12.19 -7.24
N LEU A 357 3.88 10.90 -7.33
CA LEU A 357 2.83 10.28 -6.51
C LEU A 357 3.22 10.17 -5.04
N VAL A 358 4.52 10.04 -4.78
CA VAL A 358 5.07 10.02 -3.42
C VAL A 358 4.88 11.39 -2.75
N GLN A 359 4.90 12.47 -3.53
CA GLN A 359 4.70 13.81 -2.99
C GLN A 359 3.28 14.02 -2.48
N THR A 360 2.29 13.47 -3.19
CA THR A 360 0.88 13.61 -2.81
C THR A 360 0.48 12.60 -1.74
N TRP A 361 1.17 11.46 -1.66
CA TRP A 361 0.90 10.39 -0.70
C TRP A 361 -0.56 9.90 -0.74
N GLU A 362 -1.14 9.86 -1.93
CA GLU A 362 -2.51 9.42 -2.13
C GLU A 362 -2.56 7.91 -2.40
N TRP A 363 -3.38 7.22 -1.60
CA TRP A 363 -3.59 5.78 -1.65
C TRP A 363 -5.07 5.48 -1.83
N GLY A 364 -5.36 4.37 -2.50
CA GLY A 364 -6.69 3.77 -2.49
C GLY A 364 -7.75 4.56 -3.25
N THR A 365 -7.33 5.60 -3.98
CA THR A 365 -8.25 6.54 -4.62
C THR A 365 -9.09 5.82 -5.66
N THR A 366 -10.41 5.82 -5.45
CA THR A 366 -11.38 5.22 -6.36
C THR A 366 -12.67 6.04 -6.40
N SER A 367 -13.43 5.93 -7.50
CA SER A 367 -14.70 6.62 -7.66
C SER A 367 -15.69 6.20 -6.57
N ASN A 368 -16.35 7.19 -5.96
CA ASN A 368 -17.33 6.95 -4.92
C ASN A 368 -18.71 6.68 -5.52
N PHE A 369 -19.22 5.45 -5.38
CA PHE A 369 -20.56 5.13 -5.88
C PHE A 369 -21.70 5.77 -5.07
N LEU A 370 -21.40 6.31 -3.88
CA LEU A 370 -22.34 7.03 -3.02
C LEU A 370 -22.47 8.52 -3.41
N PHE A 371 -21.72 9.00 -4.40
CA PHE A 371 -21.69 10.41 -4.75
C PHE A 371 -23.08 10.94 -5.11
N LYS A 372 -23.51 11.99 -4.39
CA LYS A 372 -24.84 12.61 -4.44
C LYS A 372 -26.01 11.64 -4.21
N LEU A 373 -25.78 10.48 -3.60
CA LEU A 373 -26.86 9.56 -3.24
C LEU A 373 -27.74 10.20 -2.15
N GLN A 374 -29.05 10.18 -2.35
CA GLN A 374 -30.03 10.64 -1.37
C GLN A 374 -30.56 9.42 -0.61
N ASP A 375 -29.87 9.05 0.46
CA ASP A 375 -30.25 7.95 1.35
C ASP A 375 -29.98 8.36 2.80
N THR A 376 -30.93 8.10 3.70
CA THR A 376 -30.81 8.44 5.13
C THR A 376 -29.76 7.60 5.85
N ASN A 377 -29.43 6.42 5.33
CA ASN A 377 -28.42 5.53 5.91
C ASN A 377 -26.99 5.93 5.52
N VAL A 378 -26.81 6.81 4.53
CA VAL A 378 -25.50 7.22 4.02
C VAL A 378 -25.11 8.59 4.59
N PRO A 379 -23.98 8.69 5.32
CA PRO A 379 -23.51 9.97 5.84
C PRO A 379 -23.31 11.02 4.73
N SER A 380 -23.74 12.26 4.97
CA SER A 380 -23.56 13.35 4.00
C SER A 380 -22.08 13.63 3.67
N SER A 381 -21.18 13.38 4.64
CA SER A 381 -19.73 13.46 4.45
C SER A 381 -19.24 12.51 3.35
N MET A 382 -19.80 11.30 3.26
CA MET A 382 -19.49 10.32 2.22
C MET A 382 -20.18 10.70 0.91
N ALA A 383 -21.48 11.02 0.92
CA ALA A 383 -22.23 11.35 -0.30
C ALA A 383 -21.74 12.64 -1.00
N SER A 384 -21.06 13.54 -0.28
CA SER A 384 -20.54 14.80 -0.85
C SER A 384 -19.25 14.64 -1.68
N LYS A 385 -18.52 13.52 -1.53
CA LYS A 385 -17.23 13.31 -2.19
C LYS A 385 -17.39 12.49 -3.46
N GLU A 386 -16.73 12.90 -4.54
CA GLU A 386 -16.69 12.13 -5.79
C GLU A 386 -15.75 10.92 -5.73
N LYS A 387 -14.80 10.93 -4.78
CA LYS A 387 -13.81 9.87 -4.57
C LYS A 387 -13.76 9.43 -3.11
N ILE A 388 -13.34 8.19 -2.90
CA ILE A 388 -13.05 7.58 -1.58
C ILE A 388 -11.65 6.96 -1.60
N HIS A 389 -11.11 6.68 -0.41
CA HIS A 389 -9.77 6.12 -0.24
C HIS A 389 -9.84 4.75 0.44
N LEU A 390 -9.75 3.69 -0.35
CA LEU A 390 -9.78 2.32 0.17
C LEU A 390 -8.36 1.83 0.52
N VAL A 391 -8.15 1.45 1.77
CA VAL A 391 -6.85 1.01 2.29
C VAL A 391 -6.95 -0.31 3.07
N ASP A 392 -5.80 -0.86 3.45
CA ASP A 392 -5.71 -2.16 4.14
C ASP A 392 -6.56 -2.19 5.42
N ALA A 393 -7.49 -3.15 5.50
CA ALA A 393 -8.35 -3.31 6.66
C ALA A 393 -7.58 -3.67 7.95
N GLY A 394 -6.37 -4.21 7.83
CA GLY A 394 -5.47 -4.48 8.95
C GLY A 394 -5.10 -3.23 9.76
N LEU A 395 -5.30 -2.03 9.20
CA LEU A 395 -5.15 -0.75 9.90
C LEU A 395 -6.22 -0.54 10.98
N LYS A 396 -7.46 -0.99 10.72
CA LYS A 396 -8.55 -0.93 11.70
C LYS A 396 -8.56 -2.16 12.59
N MET A 397 -8.47 -3.34 11.98
CA MET A 397 -8.48 -4.63 12.66
C MET A 397 -7.86 -5.69 11.78
N ASN A 398 -6.89 -6.44 12.31
CA ASN A 398 -6.20 -7.50 11.57
C ASN A 398 -7.01 -8.80 11.45
N SER A 399 -8.34 -8.69 11.40
CA SER A 399 -9.28 -9.79 11.19
C SER A 399 -10.56 -9.24 10.55
N PRO A 400 -11.11 -9.87 9.50
CA PRO A 400 -12.25 -9.32 8.76
C PRO A 400 -13.59 -9.77 9.33
N TYR A 401 -13.80 -9.58 10.63
CA TYR A 401 -15.06 -9.97 11.28
C TYR A 401 -16.29 -9.24 10.71
N PRO A 402 -16.28 -7.91 10.47
CA PRO A 402 -17.49 -7.21 10.06
C PRO A 402 -18.05 -7.67 8.72
N PRO A 403 -17.23 -7.92 7.68
CA PRO A 403 -17.70 -8.64 6.50
C PRO A 403 -18.30 -9.99 6.87
N VAL A 404 -17.56 -10.86 7.58
CA VAL A 404 -17.98 -12.24 7.95
C VAL A 404 -19.34 -12.27 8.65
N LEU A 405 -19.60 -11.32 9.54
CA LEU A 405 -20.78 -11.26 10.40
C LEU A 405 -22.01 -10.61 9.76
N ARG A 406 -22.02 -10.36 8.44
CA ARG A 406 -23.23 -9.91 7.73
C ARG A 406 -24.39 -10.89 8.01
N PRO A 407 -25.56 -10.42 8.51
CA PRO A 407 -26.67 -11.29 8.86
C PRO A 407 -27.13 -12.21 7.73
N SER A 408 -27.06 -11.74 6.47
CA SER A 408 -27.42 -12.49 5.27
C SER A 408 -26.55 -13.73 5.00
N ARG A 409 -25.46 -13.93 5.73
CA ARG A 409 -24.55 -15.07 5.55
C ARG A 409 -24.83 -16.24 6.48
N GLU A 410 -25.68 -16.06 7.48
CA GLU A 410 -26.14 -17.11 8.39
C GLU A 410 -24.98 -17.97 8.92
N VAL A 411 -23.91 -17.31 9.41
CA VAL A 411 -22.69 -18.01 9.84
C VAL A 411 -22.90 -18.67 11.21
N ASP A 412 -22.86 -20.00 11.23
CA ASP A 412 -22.95 -20.81 12.47
C ASP A 412 -21.60 -20.98 13.19
N LEU A 413 -20.51 -21.09 12.42
CA LEU A 413 -19.16 -21.38 12.91
C LEU A 413 -18.13 -20.50 12.21
N ILE A 414 -17.31 -19.82 13.01
CA ILE A 414 -16.15 -19.05 12.54
C ILE A 414 -14.88 -19.79 12.93
N ILE A 415 -14.08 -20.15 11.94
CA ILE A 415 -12.70 -20.62 12.15
C ILE A 415 -11.78 -19.42 11.94
N SER A 416 -11.36 -18.78 13.04
CA SER A 416 -10.38 -17.70 12.99
C SER A 416 -8.97 -18.26 13.09
N LEU A 417 -8.15 -17.95 12.10
CA LEU A 417 -6.73 -18.33 12.04
C LEU A 417 -5.90 -17.07 12.28
N ASP A 418 -5.93 -16.59 13.53
CA ASP A 418 -5.26 -15.37 13.91
C ASP A 418 -3.77 -15.61 14.21
N PHE A 419 -2.92 -14.86 13.52
CA PHE A 419 -1.47 -14.81 13.71
C PHE A 419 -1.02 -13.36 13.95
N SER A 420 -1.91 -12.50 14.44
CA SER A 420 -1.62 -11.12 14.76
C SER A 420 -0.65 -10.99 15.93
N GLU A 421 0.09 -9.89 15.96
CA GLU A 421 0.94 -9.54 17.08
C GLU A 421 0.07 -8.94 18.20
N GLY A 422 -0.28 -9.77 19.18
CA GLY A 422 -1.13 -9.37 20.30
C GLY A 422 -1.89 -10.55 20.89
N ASP A 423 -2.83 -10.27 21.80
CA ASP A 423 -3.78 -11.28 22.24
C ASP A 423 -4.81 -11.51 21.12
N PRO A 424 -4.99 -12.74 20.59
CA PRO A 424 -5.99 -13.05 19.57
C PRO A 424 -7.43 -12.73 20.02
N PHE A 425 -7.67 -12.54 21.32
CA PHE A 425 -8.96 -12.09 21.84
C PHE A 425 -9.13 -10.56 21.87
N GLU A 426 -8.09 -9.76 21.67
CA GLU A 426 -8.24 -8.31 21.50
C GLU A 426 -9.00 -7.98 20.22
N ALA A 427 -8.78 -8.72 19.12
CA ALA A 427 -9.61 -8.57 17.92
C ALA A 427 -11.09 -8.88 18.21
N ASN A 428 -11.37 -9.85 19.09
CA ASN A 428 -12.72 -10.20 19.52
C ASN A 428 -13.35 -9.10 20.41
N THR A 429 -12.59 -8.46 21.30
CA THR A 429 -13.11 -7.35 22.14
C THR A 429 -13.41 -6.09 21.32
N HIS A 430 -12.57 -5.77 20.32
CA HIS A 430 -12.84 -4.71 19.34
C HIS A 430 -14.07 -5.04 18.49
N THR A 431 -14.22 -6.30 18.06
CA THR A 431 -15.39 -6.78 17.33
C THR A 431 -16.66 -6.69 18.18
N HIS A 432 -16.62 -7.09 19.45
CA HIS A 432 -17.75 -6.93 20.36
C HIS A 432 -18.15 -5.46 20.48
N THR A 433 -17.19 -4.55 20.64
CA THR A 433 -17.46 -3.10 20.73
C THR A 433 -18.07 -2.57 19.43
N TYR A 434 -17.59 -3.03 18.27
CA TYR A 434 -18.14 -2.70 16.95
C TYR A 434 -19.57 -3.24 16.77
N SER A 435 -19.82 -4.51 17.10
CA SER A 435 -21.14 -5.13 17.03
C SER A 435 -22.13 -4.47 17.99
N TYR A 436 -21.72 -4.09 19.20
CA TYR A 436 -22.59 -3.38 20.15
C TYR A 436 -22.86 -1.92 19.73
N SER A 437 -21.90 -1.21 19.16
CA SER A 437 -22.13 0.16 18.65
C SER A 437 -22.99 0.19 17.39
N SER A 438 -22.89 -0.83 16.52
CA SER A 438 -23.78 -0.99 15.37
C SER A 438 -25.19 -1.47 15.75
N LEU A 439 -25.32 -2.37 16.75
CA LEU A 439 -26.62 -2.90 17.21
C LEU A 439 -27.35 -1.97 18.19
N SER A 440 -26.66 -1.18 19.01
CA SER A 440 -27.30 -0.27 19.98
C SER A 440 -28.03 0.90 19.34
N GLU A 441 -27.72 1.24 18.08
CA GLU A 441 -28.44 2.25 17.31
C GLU A 441 -29.61 1.67 16.48
N GLU A 442 -29.69 0.35 16.28
CA GLU A 442 -30.84 -0.30 15.62
C GLU A 442 -32.09 -0.38 16.53
N HIS A 443 -31.98 -0.02 17.81
CA HIS A 443 -33.10 -0.06 18.77
C HIS A 443 -33.82 1.28 19.00
N GLU A 444 -33.49 2.35 18.25
CA GLU A 444 -34.31 3.56 18.19
C GLU A 444 -35.26 3.57 16.96
N VAL A 445 -36.16 2.59 16.90
CA VAL A 445 -37.39 2.72 16.12
C VAL A 445 -38.55 2.52 17.10
N PRO A 446 -39.40 3.53 17.37
CA PRO A 446 -40.50 3.40 18.31
C PRO A 446 -41.55 2.43 17.76
N ARG A 447 -42.06 1.61 18.69
CA ARG A 447 -43.03 0.51 18.54
C ARG A 447 -44.19 0.75 17.59
#